data_AF-A0AA50Z0R9-F1
#
_entry.id   AF-A0AA50Z0R9-F1
#
_cell.length_a   1.000
_cell.length_b   1.000
_cell.length_c   1.000
_cell.angle_alpha   90.00
_cell.angle_beta   90.00
_cell.angle_gamma   90.00
#
_symmetry.space_group_name_H-M   'P 1'
#
loop_
_entity.id
_entity.type
_entity.pdbx_description
1 polymer ?
#
loop_
_entity_poly.entity_id
_entity_poly.type
_entity_poly.pdbx_seq_one_letter_code
_entity_poly.pdbx_strand_id
1 'polypeptide(L)'
;QKTNVVLNTKSVETFTKVKPFSQLDGTITYGPYSNTAAFTEKELLVHYKNNSPFLTVTRLERLIEVSHWGNIAVEESIEIEHTGAKLKGPFSRYDYQQDHHSGPASVRSYKTLLPASASDVYYRDTNGNISTSNMKIKKDSVELDLRPRYPLFGGWRTHYTLGYNVPSYEYLYYSGNEYLLKMRVVDHVVDEMQVDELVTKIILPEGTTNIKVNFPYLVTKLPDTLHYTYLDTTGRPVITFAKKNVVENHIQDFQIR
;
A
#
# COMPACT_ATOMS: atom_id res chain seq x y z
N GLN A 1 -30.99 14.45 -10.01
CA GLN A 1 -29.87 13.84 -9.27
C GLN A 1 -30.37 12.64 -8.46
N LYS A 2 -29.64 11.51 -8.47
CA LYS A 2 -29.91 10.33 -7.65
C LYS A 2 -28.59 9.87 -7.03
N THR A 3 -28.60 9.51 -5.74
CA THR A 3 -27.40 9.11 -5.00
C THR A 3 -27.65 7.78 -4.32
N ASN A 4 -26.77 6.80 -4.49
CA ASN A 4 -26.85 5.52 -3.82
C ASN A 4 -25.66 5.39 -2.85
N VAL A 5 -25.94 5.07 -1.60
CA VAL A 5 -24.94 4.80 -0.57
C VAL A 5 -24.99 3.31 -0.29
N VAL A 6 -23.92 2.59 -0.63
CA VAL A 6 -23.80 1.14 -0.41
C VAL A 6 -22.98 0.91 0.85
N LEU A 7 -23.51 0.14 1.78
CA LEU A 7 -22.87 -0.14 3.07
C LEU A 7 -22.46 -1.61 3.16
N ASN A 8 -21.39 -1.89 3.91
CA ASN A 8 -20.89 -3.26 4.12
C ASN A 8 -21.81 -4.10 5.02
N THR A 9 -22.72 -3.47 5.76
CA THR A 9 -23.66 -4.16 6.65
C THR A 9 -25.11 -3.75 6.39
N LYS A 10 -26.02 -4.69 6.59
CA LYS A 10 -27.47 -4.46 6.45
C LYS A 10 -28.05 -3.59 7.56
N SER A 11 -27.45 -3.63 8.76
CA SER A 11 -27.86 -2.86 9.93
C SER A 11 -27.33 -1.43 9.86
N VAL A 12 -28.24 -0.46 9.70
CA VAL A 12 -27.94 0.97 9.80
C VAL A 12 -28.57 1.49 11.08
N GLU A 13 -27.77 2.13 11.92
CA GLU A 13 -28.23 2.68 13.21
C GLU A 13 -28.95 4.01 12.98
N THR A 14 -28.28 4.95 12.31
CA THR A 14 -28.84 6.28 12.00
C THR A 14 -28.36 6.77 10.64
N PHE A 15 -29.18 7.53 9.93
CA PHE A 15 -28.80 8.20 8.69
C PHE A 15 -29.62 9.46 8.45
N THR A 16 -29.11 10.41 7.66
CA THR A 16 -29.79 11.67 7.34
C THR A 16 -31.00 11.45 6.43
N LYS A 17 -32.20 11.85 6.87
CA LYS A 17 -33.47 11.56 6.17
C LYS A 17 -33.89 12.66 5.20
N VAL A 18 -33.22 12.77 4.04
CA VAL A 18 -33.58 13.74 2.98
C VAL A 18 -34.56 13.13 1.98
N LYS A 19 -35.86 13.49 2.07
CA LYS A 19 -36.90 12.97 1.16
C LYS A 19 -36.70 13.45 -0.30
N PRO A 20 -36.98 12.61 -1.31
CA PRO A 20 -37.31 11.19 -1.21
C PRO A 20 -36.06 10.35 -0.90
N PHE A 21 -36.21 9.36 -0.02
CA PHE A 21 -35.19 8.35 0.24
C PHE A 21 -35.84 6.98 0.41
N SER A 22 -35.09 5.92 0.12
CA SER A 22 -35.44 4.53 0.43
C SER A 22 -34.24 3.79 0.97
N GLN A 23 -34.49 2.80 1.82
CA GLN A 23 -33.46 1.92 2.37
C GLN A 23 -33.83 0.48 2.03
N LEU A 24 -32.93 -0.24 1.38
CA LEU A 24 -33.12 -1.63 0.99
C LEU A 24 -31.79 -2.37 1.11
N ASP A 25 -31.76 -3.44 1.90
CA ASP A 25 -30.62 -4.37 2.04
C ASP A 25 -29.23 -3.71 2.21
N GLY A 26 -29.10 -2.74 3.12
CA GLY A 26 -27.83 -2.03 3.36
C GLY A 26 -27.47 -0.99 2.30
N THR A 27 -28.36 -0.73 1.34
CA THR A 27 -28.25 0.38 0.39
C THR A 27 -29.25 1.47 0.74
N ILE A 28 -28.78 2.71 0.84
CA ILE A 28 -29.63 3.89 1.02
C ILE A 28 -29.66 4.66 -0.30
N THR A 29 -30.85 4.78 -0.89
CA THR A 29 -31.07 5.52 -2.13
C THR A 29 -31.72 6.86 -1.82
N TYR A 30 -31.12 7.94 -2.32
CA TYR A 30 -31.63 9.30 -2.24
C TYR A 30 -32.05 9.80 -3.62
N GLY A 31 -33.16 10.53 -3.65
CA GLY A 31 -33.73 11.07 -4.87
C GLY A 31 -34.68 10.08 -5.59
N PRO A 32 -35.07 10.37 -6.84
CA PRO A 32 -34.53 11.45 -7.68
C PRO A 32 -34.93 12.85 -7.20
N TYR A 33 -33.97 13.78 -7.21
CA TYR A 33 -34.19 15.22 -7.02
C TYR A 33 -34.22 15.93 -8.38
N SER A 34 -35.22 16.78 -8.62
CA SER A 34 -35.35 17.65 -9.79
C SER A 34 -35.15 19.12 -9.41
N ASN A 35 -34.68 19.94 -10.36
CA ASN A 35 -34.58 21.40 -10.23
C ASN A 35 -33.83 21.91 -8.98
N THR A 36 -32.71 21.26 -8.64
CA THR A 36 -31.81 21.73 -7.56
C THR A 36 -31.07 22.99 -8.00
N ALA A 37 -31.03 24.01 -7.13
CA ALA A 37 -30.29 25.24 -7.39
C ALA A 37 -28.78 24.98 -7.51
N ALA A 38 -28.07 25.84 -8.23
CA ALA A 38 -26.61 25.77 -8.33
C ALA A 38 -25.97 25.86 -6.94
N PHE A 39 -24.90 25.08 -6.71
CA PHE A 39 -24.17 25.01 -5.43
C PHE A 39 -25.03 24.63 -4.22
N THR A 40 -26.10 23.84 -4.42
CA THR A 40 -26.87 23.30 -3.30
C THR A 40 -26.06 22.23 -2.56
N GLU A 41 -25.82 22.45 -1.27
CA GLU A 41 -25.14 21.49 -0.40
C GLU A 41 -26.12 20.97 0.67
N LYS A 42 -26.01 19.69 0.99
CA LYS A 42 -26.75 19.05 2.08
C LYS A 42 -25.85 18.03 2.77
N GLU A 43 -25.84 18.06 4.09
CA GLU A 43 -25.05 17.13 4.88
C GLU A 43 -25.66 15.72 4.85
N LEU A 44 -24.81 14.73 4.60
CA LEU A 44 -25.15 13.31 4.62
C LEU A 44 -24.31 12.63 5.71
N LEU A 45 -24.98 12.13 6.75
CA LEU A 45 -24.36 11.37 7.83
C LEU A 45 -25.01 9.99 7.86
N VAL A 46 -24.18 8.95 7.99
CA VAL A 46 -24.62 7.56 8.12
C VAL A 46 -23.80 6.89 9.22
N HIS A 47 -24.48 6.29 10.19
CA HIS A 47 -23.89 5.49 11.26
C HIS A 47 -24.32 4.03 11.07
N TYR A 48 -23.35 3.16 10.86
CA TYR A 48 -23.54 1.74 10.65
C TYR A 48 -22.36 0.97 11.24
N LYS A 49 -22.55 -0.34 11.44
CA LYS A 49 -21.49 -1.21 11.95
C LYS A 49 -20.48 -1.50 10.84
N ASN A 50 -19.20 -1.26 11.08
CA ASN A 50 -18.15 -1.68 10.16
C ASN A 50 -16.99 -2.30 10.94
N ASN A 51 -16.77 -3.60 10.75
CA ASN A 51 -15.68 -4.35 11.37
C ASN A 51 -14.56 -4.68 10.37
N SER A 52 -14.54 -4.04 9.19
CA SER A 52 -13.44 -4.20 8.24
C SER A 52 -12.09 -3.86 8.88
N PRO A 53 -10.99 -4.46 8.39
CA PRO A 53 -9.64 -4.18 8.89
C PRO A 53 -9.19 -2.78 8.44
N PHE A 54 -9.30 -1.79 9.33
CA PHE A 54 -8.85 -0.42 9.05
C PHE A 54 -7.35 -0.30 9.21
N LEU A 55 -6.60 -0.63 8.16
CA LEU A 55 -5.16 -0.49 8.10
C LEU A 55 -4.77 0.74 7.27
N THR A 56 -3.85 1.53 7.80
CA THR A 56 -3.26 2.67 7.10
C THR A 56 -1.76 2.50 7.09
N VAL A 57 -1.15 2.59 5.92
CA VAL A 57 0.31 2.61 5.78
C VAL A 57 0.75 4.05 6.01
N THR A 58 1.18 4.34 7.23
CA THR A 58 1.59 5.70 7.63
C THR A 58 2.82 6.18 6.86
N ARG A 59 3.77 5.27 6.59
CA ARG A 59 4.97 5.55 5.79
C ARG A 59 5.40 4.30 5.04
N LEU A 60 5.69 4.47 3.76
CA LEU A 60 6.27 3.45 2.88
C LEU A 60 7.54 4.01 2.24
N GLU A 61 8.69 3.47 2.61
CA GLU A 61 9.94 3.73 1.90
C GLU A 61 10.26 2.56 0.98
N ARG A 62 10.27 2.83 -0.33
CA ARG A 62 10.58 1.83 -1.35
C ARG A 62 11.94 2.12 -1.96
N LEU A 63 12.87 1.19 -1.81
CA LEU A 63 14.20 1.23 -2.39
C LEU A 63 14.27 0.26 -3.57
N ILE A 64 14.67 0.75 -4.73
CA ILE A 64 14.86 -0.04 -5.95
C ILE A 64 16.33 0.07 -6.33
N GLU A 65 17.09 -1.02 -6.20
CA GLU A 65 18.48 -1.08 -6.63
C GLU A 65 18.59 -1.85 -7.95
N VAL A 66 19.02 -1.14 -8.99
CA VAL A 66 19.18 -1.72 -10.33
C VAL A 66 20.60 -2.23 -10.50
N SER A 67 20.75 -3.51 -10.85
CA SER A 67 22.03 -4.11 -11.19
C SER A 67 22.04 -4.62 -12.63
N HIS A 68 23.05 -4.24 -13.41
CA HIS A 68 23.29 -4.81 -14.74
C HIS A 68 23.82 -6.25 -14.69
N TRP A 69 24.16 -6.77 -13.50
CA TRP A 69 24.63 -8.14 -13.32
C TRP A 69 23.52 -9.20 -13.30
N GLY A 70 22.23 -8.80 -13.34
CA GLY A 70 21.15 -9.74 -13.69
C GLY A 70 19.82 -9.56 -12.95
N ASN A 71 19.78 -8.80 -11.86
CA ASN A 71 18.56 -8.60 -11.09
C ASN A 71 18.36 -7.14 -10.68
N ILE A 72 17.12 -6.83 -10.29
CA ILE A 72 16.75 -5.60 -9.60
C ILE A 72 16.28 -6.02 -8.21
N ALA A 73 16.90 -5.47 -7.17
CA ALA A 73 16.51 -5.72 -5.79
C ALA A 73 15.52 -4.63 -5.35
N VAL A 74 14.41 -5.03 -4.75
CA VAL A 74 13.43 -4.13 -4.17
C VAL A 74 13.38 -4.39 -2.67
N GLU A 75 13.53 -3.34 -1.87
CA GLU A 75 13.34 -3.37 -0.42
C GLU A 75 12.32 -2.29 -0.01
N GLU A 76 11.30 -2.69 0.73
CA GLU A 76 10.24 -1.82 1.22
C GLU A 76 10.24 -1.80 2.74
N SER A 77 10.44 -0.62 3.34
CA SER A 77 10.24 -0.37 4.76
C SER A 77 8.82 0.17 4.98
N ILE A 78 8.01 -0.59 5.72
CA ILE A 78 6.56 -0.38 5.80
C ILE A 78 6.16 -0.14 7.26
N GLU A 79 5.53 1.01 7.53
CA GLU A 79 4.89 1.32 8.80
C GLU A 79 3.37 1.26 8.67
N ILE A 80 2.73 0.29 9.32
CA ILE A 80 1.28 0.08 9.28
C ILE A 80 0.67 0.37 10.65
N GLU A 81 -0.40 1.14 10.67
CA GLU A 81 -1.23 1.42 11.85
C GLU A 81 -2.65 0.90 11.64
N HIS A 82 -3.25 0.33 12.68
CA HIS A 82 -4.69 0.09 12.69
C HIS A 82 -5.41 1.37 13.11
N THR A 83 -5.96 2.12 12.15
CA THR A 83 -6.57 3.45 12.37
C THR A 83 -8.05 3.42 12.77
N GLY A 84 -8.66 2.23 12.80
CA GLY A 84 -10.03 2.04 13.32
C GLY A 84 -10.18 2.24 14.83
N ALA A 85 -11.30 1.77 15.38
CA ALA A 85 -11.67 1.98 16.79
C ALA A 85 -10.58 1.47 17.77
N LYS A 86 -10.09 2.38 18.62
CA LYS A 86 -9.01 2.08 19.57
C LYS A 86 -9.43 1.06 20.62
N LEU A 87 -8.50 0.17 20.99
CA LEU A 87 -8.73 -0.75 22.11
C LEU A 87 -8.86 0.04 23.41
N LYS A 88 -9.97 -0.17 24.13
CA LYS A 88 -10.19 0.36 25.47
C LYS A 88 -10.06 -0.78 26.48
N GLY A 89 -9.25 -0.56 27.52
CA GLY A 89 -8.99 -1.55 28.55
C GLY A 89 -7.79 -2.45 28.23
N PRO A 90 -7.50 -3.44 29.08
CA PRO A 90 -6.37 -4.33 28.91
C PRO A 90 -6.60 -5.33 27.77
N PHE A 91 -5.51 -5.74 27.10
CA PHE A 91 -5.52 -6.86 26.18
C PHE A 91 -5.27 -8.17 26.94
N SER A 92 -6.16 -9.15 26.75
CA SER A 92 -6.04 -10.50 27.31
C SER A 92 -5.79 -11.52 26.19
N ARG A 93 -4.61 -12.13 26.19
CA ARG A 93 -4.26 -13.18 25.22
C ARG A 93 -5.12 -14.43 25.38
N TYR A 94 -5.47 -14.77 26.62
CA TYR A 94 -6.31 -15.93 26.94
C TYR A 94 -7.70 -15.77 26.33
N ASP A 95 -8.36 -14.63 26.55
CA ASP A 95 -9.70 -14.38 26.02
C ASP A 95 -9.70 -14.31 24.49
N TYR A 96 -8.65 -13.73 23.91
CA TYR A 96 -8.48 -13.65 22.46
C TYR A 96 -8.27 -15.02 21.79
N GLN A 97 -7.66 -15.98 22.50
CA GLN A 97 -7.45 -17.33 21.97
C GLN A 97 -8.63 -18.26 22.25
N GLN A 98 -9.33 -18.06 23.37
CA GLN A 98 -10.46 -18.89 23.78
C GLN A 98 -11.67 -18.70 22.86
N ASP A 99 -11.98 -17.46 22.47
CA ASP A 99 -13.09 -17.16 21.56
C ASP A 99 -12.58 -16.69 20.19
N HIS A 100 -12.88 -17.46 19.15
CA HIS A 100 -12.53 -17.10 17.77
C HIS A 100 -13.22 -15.82 17.29
N HIS A 101 -14.38 -15.46 17.87
CA HIS A 101 -15.10 -14.23 17.57
C HIS A 101 -14.57 -13.02 18.35
N SER A 102 -13.64 -13.23 19.29
CA SER A 102 -12.99 -12.16 20.03
C SER A 102 -12.11 -11.31 19.11
N GLY A 103 -12.29 -9.99 19.20
CA GLY A 103 -11.59 -9.01 18.37
C GLY A 103 -11.94 -9.09 16.87
N PRO A 104 -13.23 -9.00 16.48
CA PRO A 104 -13.63 -9.14 15.07
C PRO A 104 -13.10 -8.00 14.18
N ALA A 105 -12.75 -6.86 14.78
CA ALA A 105 -12.11 -5.74 14.07
C ALA A 105 -10.58 -5.82 14.09
N SER A 106 -9.98 -6.75 14.85
CA SER A 106 -8.52 -6.87 14.92
C SER A 106 -7.94 -7.53 13.67
N VAL A 107 -6.72 -7.15 13.31
CA VAL A 107 -6.02 -7.71 12.15
C VAL A 107 -5.03 -8.77 12.61
N ARG A 108 -5.24 -10.00 12.15
CA ARG A 108 -4.36 -11.15 12.43
C ARG A 108 -3.26 -11.29 11.39
N SER A 109 -3.63 -11.17 10.11
CA SER A 109 -2.73 -11.19 8.97
C SER A 109 -3.36 -10.38 7.84
N TYR A 110 -2.56 -10.05 6.84
CA TYR A 110 -2.99 -9.39 5.62
C TYR A 110 -2.14 -9.88 4.46
N LYS A 111 -2.64 -9.70 3.25
CA LYS A 111 -2.02 -10.20 2.03
C LYS A 111 -1.31 -9.07 1.29
N THR A 112 -0.14 -9.38 0.79
CA THR A 112 0.65 -8.54 -0.11
C THR A 112 0.81 -9.29 -1.43
N LEU A 113 0.76 -8.58 -2.55
CA LEU A 113 0.89 -9.17 -3.88
C LEU A 113 2.19 -8.65 -4.50
N LEU A 114 3.11 -9.57 -4.73
CA LEU A 114 4.38 -9.30 -5.40
C LEU A 114 4.28 -9.69 -6.88
N PRO A 115 5.15 -9.13 -7.75
CA PRO A 115 5.25 -9.57 -9.14
C PRO A 115 5.48 -11.09 -9.24
N ALA A 116 4.98 -11.71 -10.32
CA ALA A 116 5.09 -13.15 -10.53
C ALA A 116 6.54 -13.66 -10.56
N SER A 117 7.48 -12.80 -10.97
CA SER A 117 8.91 -13.08 -11.07
C SER A 117 9.69 -12.78 -9.79
N ALA A 118 9.00 -12.47 -8.67
CA ALA A 118 9.65 -12.20 -7.40
C ALA A 118 10.35 -13.46 -6.85
N SER A 119 11.64 -13.33 -6.55
CA SER A 119 12.48 -14.35 -5.90
C SER A 119 13.13 -13.80 -4.62
N ASP A 120 13.73 -14.69 -3.83
CA ASP A 120 14.51 -14.35 -2.63
C ASP A 120 13.77 -13.44 -1.64
N VAL A 121 12.48 -13.70 -1.46
CA VAL A 121 11.62 -12.90 -0.59
C VAL A 121 12.05 -13.06 0.86
N TYR A 122 12.28 -11.95 1.56
CA TYR A 122 12.52 -11.94 3.00
C TYR A 122 11.61 -10.94 3.71
N TYR A 123 11.20 -11.32 4.92
CA TYR A 123 10.30 -10.56 5.77
C TYR A 123 10.90 -10.44 7.18
N ARG A 124 11.33 -9.23 7.54
CA ARG A 124 12.08 -8.97 8.78
C ARG A 124 11.58 -7.70 9.46
N ASP A 125 11.78 -7.59 10.76
CA ASP A 125 11.67 -6.32 11.48
C ASP A 125 13.02 -5.87 12.03
N THR A 126 13.01 -4.80 12.81
CA THR A 126 14.20 -4.27 13.50
C THR A 126 14.83 -5.28 14.46
N ASN A 127 14.07 -6.28 14.92
CA ASN A 127 14.52 -7.32 15.84
C ASN A 127 14.91 -8.62 15.11
N GLY A 128 14.87 -8.65 13.78
CA GLY A 128 15.30 -9.77 12.96
C GLY A 128 14.18 -10.44 12.17
N ASN A 129 14.37 -11.72 11.84
CA ASN A 129 13.45 -12.42 10.95
C ASN A 129 12.06 -12.63 11.58
N ILE A 130 11.01 -12.54 10.76
CA ILE A 130 9.65 -12.92 11.14
C ILE A 130 9.29 -14.18 10.34
N SER A 131 9.22 -15.32 11.01
CA SER A 131 8.93 -16.61 10.37
C SER A 131 7.44 -16.84 10.08
N THR A 132 6.55 -16.00 10.60
CA THR A 132 5.10 -16.11 10.42
C THR A 132 4.65 -15.48 9.11
N SER A 133 5.06 -16.06 7.99
CA SER A 133 4.64 -15.68 6.64
C SER A 133 4.36 -16.92 5.78
N ASN A 134 3.44 -16.81 4.83
CA ASN A 134 3.16 -17.89 3.88
C ASN A 134 3.17 -17.34 2.45
N MET A 135 4.08 -17.85 1.62
CA MET A 135 4.24 -17.46 0.23
C MET A 135 3.58 -18.49 -0.69
N LYS A 136 2.71 -18.02 -1.60
CA LYS A 136 2.04 -18.83 -2.61
C LYS A 136 2.30 -18.25 -3.98
N ILE A 137 3.06 -18.99 -4.79
CA ILE A 137 3.34 -18.63 -6.18
C ILE A 137 2.09 -18.95 -7.01
N LYS A 138 1.51 -17.93 -7.64
CA LYS A 138 0.43 -18.07 -8.64
C LYS A 138 0.98 -17.79 -10.03
N LYS A 139 0.15 -17.98 -11.05
CA LYS A 139 0.52 -17.74 -12.44
C LYS A 139 0.90 -16.27 -12.71
N ASP A 140 0.13 -15.34 -12.16
CA ASP A 140 0.23 -13.91 -12.50
C ASP A 140 0.77 -13.04 -11.33
N SER A 141 1.05 -13.65 -10.17
CA SER A 141 1.56 -12.95 -8.98
C SER A 141 2.13 -13.94 -7.95
N VAL A 142 2.88 -13.42 -6.99
CA VAL A 142 3.22 -14.13 -5.75
C VAL A 142 2.36 -13.54 -4.63
N GLU A 143 1.50 -14.34 -4.03
CA GLU A 143 0.71 -13.95 -2.86
C GLU A 143 1.50 -14.23 -1.59
N LEU A 144 1.66 -13.21 -0.74
CA LEU A 144 2.33 -13.32 0.54
C LEU A 144 1.33 -13.00 1.66
N ASP A 145 0.99 -13.99 2.47
CA ASP A 145 0.20 -13.82 3.69
C ASP A 145 1.16 -13.48 4.84
N LEU A 146 1.12 -12.23 5.27
CA LEU A 146 1.99 -11.67 6.30
C LEU A 146 1.26 -11.62 7.63
N ARG A 147 1.83 -12.31 8.62
CA ARG A 147 1.35 -12.26 10.00
C ARG A 147 2.35 -11.46 10.85
N PRO A 148 1.97 -10.27 11.35
CA PRO A 148 2.80 -9.53 12.30
C PRO A 148 3.03 -10.31 13.60
N ARG A 149 4.03 -9.94 14.40
CA ARG A 149 4.36 -10.62 15.67
C ARG A 149 3.21 -10.61 16.68
N TYR A 150 2.31 -9.65 16.59
CA TYR A 150 1.11 -9.52 17.40
C TYR A 150 -0.07 -9.06 16.54
N PRO A 151 -1.32 -9.42 16.90
CA PRO A 151 -2.49 -8.91 16.20
C PRO A 151 -2.59 -7.40 16.37
N LEU A 152 -3.03 -6.68 15.34
CA LEU A 152 -3.21 -5.24 15.41
C LEU A 152 -4.63 -4.93 15.86
N PHE A 153 -4.75 -4.30 17.03
CA PHE A 153 -5.97 -3.64 17.48
C PHE A 153 -5.89 -2.14 17.18
N GLY A 154 -7.02 -1.43 17.21
CA GLY A 154 -7.00 0.00 16.92
C GLY A 154 -6.01 0.80 17.77
N GLY A 155 -5.20 1.60 17.08
CA GLY A 155 -4.08 2.38 17.62
C GLY A 155 -2.76 1.62 17.72
N TRP A 156 -2.71 0.32 17.39
CA TRP A 156 -1.47 -0.44 17.38
C TRP A 156 -0.78 -0.28 16.02
N ARG A 157 0.55 -0.26 16.05
CA ARG A 157 1.41 -0.02 14.88
C ARG A 157 2.44 -1.13 14.76
N THR A 158 2.72 -1.57 13.54
CA THR A 158 3.83 -2.48 13.25
C THR A 158 4.75 -1.85 12.21
N HIS A 159 6.04 -2.14 12.31
CA HIS A 159 7.07 -1.73 11.36
C HIS A 159 7.85 -2.96 10.92
N TYR A 160 8.02 -3.12 9.61
CA TYR A 160 8.77 -4.23 9.04
C TYR A 160 9.41 -3.84 7.72
N THR A 161 10.32 -4.68 7.26
CA THR A 161 10.98 -4.59 5.96
C THR A 161 10.65 -5.84 5.16
N LEU A 162 10.17 -5.63 3.95
CA LEU A 162 9.89 -6.67 2.96
C LEU A 162 10.81 -6.45 1.78
N GLY A 163 11.60 -7.45 1.40
CA GLY A 163 12.45 -7.35 0.22
C GLY A 163 12.36 -8.57 -0.67
N TYR A 164 12.63 -8.37 -1.95
CA TYR A 164 12.57 -9.39 -3.00
C TYR A 164 13.42 -8.97 -4.20
N ASN A 165 13.81 -9.93 -5.01
CA ASN A 165 14.49 -9.73 -6.28
C ASN A 165 13.53 -9.95 -7.44
N VAL A 166 13.74 -9.24 -8.54
CA VAL A 166 13.13 -9.53 -9.83
C VAL A 166 14.20 -9.59 -10.92
N PRO A 167 14.03 -10.41 -11.97
CA PRO A 167 14.97 -10.45 -13.09
C PRO A 167 14.98 -9.12 -13.84
N SER A 168 16.18 -8.62 -14.16
CA SER A 168 16.32 -7.30 -14.80
C SER A 168 15.72 -7.26 -16.22
N TYR A 169 15.74 -8.36 -16.96
CA TYR A 169 15.24 -8.44 -18.34
C TYR A 169 13.73 -8.14 -18.49
N GLU A 170 12.94 -8.22 -17.40
CA GLU A 170 11.50 -7.93 -17.44
C GLU A 170 11.20 -6.43 -17.35
N TYR A 171 12.09 -5.66 -16.72
CA TYR A 171 11.84 -4.25 -16.36
C TYR A 171 12.85 -3.28 -16.99
N LEU A 172 14.00 -3.80 -17.46
CA LEU A 172 15.08 -3.01 -18.05
C LEU A 172 15.20 -3.32 -19.55
N TYR A 173 14.93 -2.30 -20.36
CA TYR A 173 15.10 -2.33 -21.81
C TYR A 173 16.37 -1.59 -22.19
N TYR A 174 17.00 -1.95 -23.31
CA TYR A 174 18.20 -1.25 -23.77
C TYR A 174 18.27 -1.18 -25.29
N SER A 175 18.94 -0.15 -25.79
CA SER A 175 19.29 0.01 -27.20
C SER A 175 20.67 0.68 -27.29
N GLY A 176 21.69 -0.08 -27.68
CA GLY A 176 23.08 0.38 -27.64
C GLY A 176 23.50 0.75 -26.21
N ASN A 177 23.80 2.03 -25.98
CA ASN A 177 24.21 2.56 -24.67
C ASN A 177 23.05 3.27 -23.93
N GLU A 178 21.83 3.21 -24.45
CA GLU A 178 20.65 3.77 -23.79
C GLU A 178 19.89 2.67 -23.06
N TYR A 179 19.49 2.96 -21.82
CA TYR A 179 18.72 2.06 -20.98
C TYR A 179 17.38 2.72 -20.63
N LEU A 180 16.34 1.91 -20.49
CA LEU A 180 15.01 2.34 -20.06
C LEU A 180 14.55 1.40 -18.96
N LEU A 181 14.48 1.89 -17.73
CA LEU A 181 13.85 1.20 -16.62
C LEU A 181 12.36 1.56 -16.59
N LYS A 182 11.49 0.54 -16.54
CA LYS A 182 10.05 0.73 -16.35
C LYS A 182 9.59 -0.13 -15.17
N MET A 183 9.17 0.51 -14.09
CA MET A 183 8.70 -0.18 -12.88
C MET A 183 7.55 0.58 -12.22
N ARG A 184 6.80 -0.10 -11.36
CA ARG A 184 5.71 0.50 -10.59
C ARG A 184 6.24 1.48 -9.55
N VAL A 185 5.55 2.62 -9.42
CA VAL A 185 5.85 3.63 -8.39
C VAL A 185 5.68 3.07 -6.97
N VAL A 186 4.62 2.27 -6.78
CA VAL A 186 4.25 1.58 -5.55
C VAL A 186 3.64 0.23 -5.94
N ASP A 187 3.88 -0.82 -5.16
CA ASP A 187 3.21 -2.11 -5.31
C ASP A 187 2.08 -2.27 -4.30
N HIS A 188 1.28 -3.31 -4.50
CA HIS A 188 0.21 -3.66 -3.60
C HIS A 188 0.75 -4.10 -2.23
N VAL A 189 0.50 -3.31 -1.18
CA VAL A 189 0.85 -3.65 0.21
C VAL A 189 -0.26 -4.46 0.88
N VAL A 190 -1.49 -3.97 0.81
CA VAL A 190 -2.71 -4.58 1.38
C VAL A 190 -3.92 -4.20 0.52
N ASP A 191 -4.96 -5.03 0.53
CA ASP A 191 -6.22 -4.74 -0.15
C ASP A 191 -6.77 -3.38 0.30
N GLU A 192 -7.26 -2.56 -0.63
CA GLU A 192 -7.77 -1.20 -0.36
C GLU A 192 -6.75 -0.28 0.34
N MET A 193 -5.45 -0.46 0.05
CA MET A 193 -4.39 0.30 0.72
C MET A 193 -4.59 1.82 0.64
N GLN A 194 -4.34 2.46 1.78
CA GLN A 194 -4.10 3.89 1.90
C GLN A 194 -2.70 4.10 2.46
N VAL A 195 -1.86 4.82 1.71
CA VAL A 195 -0.52 5.20 2.12
C VAL A 195 -0.46 6.72 2.31
N ASP A 196 -0.19 7.16 3.53
CA ASP A 196 -0.17 8.59 3.85
C ASP A 196 1.08 9.27 3.26
N GLU A 197 2.24 8.61 3.36
CA GLU A 197 3.51 9.06 2.78
C GLU A 197 4.26 7.92 2.09
N LEU A 198 4.49 8.08 0.78
CA LEU A 198 5.35 7.23 -0.04
C LEU A 198 6.64 7.98 -0.37
N VAL A 199 7.77 7.34 -0.16
CA VAL A 199 9.08 7.79 -0.64
C VAL A 199 9.72 6.67 -1.44
N THR A 200 9.93 6.89 -2.74
CA THR A 200 10.58 5.94 -3.62
C THR A 200 11.99 6.43 -3.96
N LYS A 201 12.98 5.58 -3.72
CA LYS A 201 14.41 5.80 -3.98
C LYS A 201 14.87 4.78 -5.01
N ILE A 202 15.50 5.24 -6.07
CA ILE A 202 15.97 4.39 -7.16
C ILE A 202 17.47 4.57 -7.27
N ILE A 203 18.22 3.53 -6.89
CA ILE A 203 19.67 3.46 -7.01
C ILE A 203 19.99 2.93 -8.41
N LEU A 204 20.58 3.78 -9.23
CA LEU A 204 21.02 3.43 -10.58
C LEU A 204 22.49 2.98 -10.57
N PRO A 205 22.96 2.20 -11.55
CA PRO A 205 24.35 1.79 -11.64
C PRO A 205 25.33 2.98 -11.70
N GLU A 206 26.56 2.76 -11.24
CA GLU A 206 27.65 3.71 -11.40
C GLU A 206 27.90 4.01 -12.89
N GLY A 207 28.19 5.26 -13.22
CA GLY A 207 28.39 5.71 -14.61
C GLY A 207 27.09 6.07 -15.36
N THR A 208 25.91 6.00 -14.73
CA THR A 208 24.67 6.46 -15.33
C THR A 208 24.69 7.99 -15.53
N THR A 209 24.42 8.46 -16.74
CA THR A 209 24.43 9.89 -17.10
C THR A 209 23.15 10.27 -17.84
N ASN A 210 22.85 11.58 -17.93
CA ASN A 210 21.70 12.12 -18.69
C ASN A 210 20.32 11.58 -18.26
N ILE A 211 20.14 11.36 -16.95
CA ILE A 211 18.94 10.73 -16.37
C ILE A 211 17.69 11.58 -16.64
N LYS A 212 16.68 10.96 -17.27
CA LYS A 212 15.36 11.55 -17.51
C LYS A 212 14.29 10.67 -16.91
N VAL A 213 13.48 11.24 -16.01
CA VAL A 213 12.42 10.53 -15.31
C VAL A 213 11.07 10.98 -15.82
N ASN A 214 10.22 10.03 -16.17
CA ASN A 214 8.83 10.25 -16.54
C ASN A 214 7.91 9.58 -15.50
N PHE A 215 7.07 10.38 -14.88
CA PHE A 215 6.13 9.93 -13.86
C PHE A 215 4.71 9.84 -14.44
N PRO A 216 3.92 8.81 -14.05
CA PRO A 216 2.55 8.66 -14.53
C PRO A 216 1.59 9.73 -13.97
N TYR A 217 1.97 10.39 -12.88
CA TYR A 217 1.19 11.44 -12.21
C TYR A 217 2.10 12.39 -11.45
N LEU A 218 1.53 13.47 -10.91
CA LEU A 218 2.28 14.46 -10.13
C LEU A 218 2.87 13.85 -8.85
N VAL A 219 4.19 13.98 -8.72
CA VAL A 219 5.01 13.60 -7.56
C VAL A 219 5.92 14.76 -7.18
N THR A 220 6.42 14.76 -5.94
CA THR A 220 7.44 15.72 -5.50
C THR A 220 8.81 15.09 -5.69
N LYS A 221 9.57 15.52 -6.69
CA LYS A 221 10.97 15.09 -6.84
C LYS A 221 11.81 15.70 -5.73
N LEU A 222 12.63 14.89 -5.07
CA LEU A 222 13.60 15.32 -4.07
C LEU A 222 14.99 15.48 -4.71
N PRO A 223 15.94 16.17 -4.05
CA PRO A 223 17.31 16.29 -4.56
C PRO A 223 17.93 14.92 -4.83
N ASP A 224 18.62 14.81 -5.96
CA ASP A 224 19.36 13.59 -6.32
C ASP A 224 20.57 13.44 -5.38
N THR A 225 20.81 12.22 -4.91
CA THR A 225 21.89 11.91 -3.95
C THR A 225 22.82 10.85 -4.51
N LEU A 226 23.95 10.60 -3.83
CA LEU A 226 24.84 9.48 -4.12
C LEU A 226 24.70 8.40 -3.05
N HIS A 227 24.69 7.15 -3.50
CA HIS A 227 24.76 5.97 -2.65
C HIS A 227 26.09 5.25 -2.87
N TYR A 228 26.71 4.78 -1.80
CA TYR A 228 27.98 4.05 -1.86
C TYR A 228 27.75 2.65 -1.29
N THR A 229 27.97 1.64 -2.12
CA THR A 229 27.95 0.23 -1.74
C THR A 229 29.24 -0.47 -2.17
N TYR A 230 29.27 -1.78 -2.08
CA TYR A 230 30.39 -2.61 -2.48
C TYR A 230 30.76 -2.37 -3.96
N LEU A 231 32.07 -2.29 -4.21
CA LEU A 231 32.67 -2.09 -5.54
C LEU A 231 32.40 -0.73 -6.21
N ASP A 232 31.88 0.26 -5.47
CA ASP A 232 31.68 1.61 -5.99
C ASP A 232 32.94 2.48 -5.85
N THR A 233 33.28 3.26 -6.87
CA THR A 233 34.43 4.19 -6.84
C THR A 233 34.02 5.66 -6.77
N THR A 234 33.06 6.05 -7.58
CA THR A 234 32.53 7.42 -7.69
C THR A 234 31.15 7.56 -7.04
N GLY A 235 30.48 6.44 -6.78
CA GLY A 235 29.15 6.36 -6.17
C GLY A 235 28.03 6.24 -7.21
N ARG A 236 26.90 5.72 -6.75
CA ARG A 236 25.71 5.45 -7.55
C ARG A 236 24.71 6.60 -7.46
N PRO A 237 24.22 7.15 -8.58
CA PRO A 237 23.19 8.18 -8.53
C PRO A 237 21.87 7.60 -8.03
N VAL A 238 21.23 8.32 -7.11
CA VAL A 238 19.94 7.97 -6.53
C VAL A 238 18.91 9.01 -6.90
N ILE A 239 17.86 8.55 -7.58
CA ILE A 239 16.69 9.37 -7.87
C ILE A 239 15.66 9.15 -6.77
N THR A 240 15.25 10.23 -6.11
CA THR A 240 14.27 10.17 -5.02
C THR A 240 13.05 11.02 -5.35
N PHE A 241 11.86 10.47 -5.10
CA PHE A 241 10.62 11.22 -5.19
C PHE A 241 9.63 10.76 -4.12
N ALA A 242 8.74 11.67 -3.74
CA ALA A 242 7.77 11.46 -2.69
C ALA A 242 6.35 11.80 -3.15
N LYS A 243 5.37 11.12 -2.58
CA LYS A 243 3.95 11.39 -2.78
C LYS A 243 3.16 11.13 -1.50
N LYS A 244 2.14 11.94 -1.26
CA LYS A 244 1.20 11.77 -0.16
C LYS A 244 -0.15 11.26 -0.67
N ASN A 245 -0.90 10.60 0.21
CA ASN A 245 -2.26 10.08 -0.06
C ASN A 245 -2.29 9.16 -1.29
N VAL A 246 -1.46 8.12 -1.26
CA VAL A 246 -1.41 7.11 -2.32
C VAL A 246 -2.43 6.02 -2.02
N VAL A 247 -3.13 5.56 -3.06
CA VAL A 247 -4.14 4.49 -3.01
C VAL A 247 -3.86 3.47 -4.10
N GLU A 248 -4.56 2.34 -4.09
CA GLU A 248 -4.36 1.26 -5.05
C GLU A 248 -4.39 1.70 -6.53
N ASN A 249 -5.23 2.67 -6.90
CA ASN A 249 -5.29 3.22 -8.27
C ASN A 249 -4.01 3.96 -8.73
N HIS A 250 -3.08 4.23 -7.82
CA HIS A 250 -1.78 4.83 -8.11
C HIS A 250 -0.68 3.79 -8.40
N ILE A 251 -1.01 2.49 -8.40
CA ILE A 251 -0.11 1.44 -8.91
C ILE A 251 0.00 1.61 -10.44
N GLN A 252 0.97 2.44 -10.84
CA GLN A 252 1.27 2.76 -12.23
C GLN A 252 2.78 2.80 -12.42
N ASP A 253 3.21 2.59 -13.67
CA ASP A 253 4.62 2.52 -14.00
C ASP A 253 5.23 3.92 -14.18
N PHE A 254 6.39 4.15 -13.59
CA PHE A 254 7.29 5.23 -13.98
C PHE A 254 8.31 4.71 -15.01
N GLN A 255 8.95 5.64 -15.71
CA GLN A 255 10.03 5.34 -16.65
C GLN A 255 11.27 6.19 -16.34
N ILE A 256 12.44 5.57 -16.36
CA ILE A 256 13.74 6.26 -16.27
C ILE A 256 14.56 5.90 -17.49
N ARG A 257 15.02 6.91 -18.21
CA ARG A 257 15.96 6.80 -19.34
C ARG A 257 17.31 7.41 -18.96
#